data_AF-A0A6P0DU81-F1
#
_entry.id   AF-A0A6P0DU81-F1
#
_cell.length_a   1.000
_cell.length_b   1.000
_cell.length_c   1.000
_cell.angle_alpha   90.00
_cell.angle_beta   90.00
_cell.angle_gamma   90.00
#
_symmetry.space_group_name_H-M   'P 1'
#
loop_
_entity.id
_entity.type
_entity.pdbx_description
1 polymer ?
#
loop_
_entity_poly.entity_id
_entity_poly.type
_entity_poly.pdbx_seq_one_letter_code
_entity_poly.pdbx_strand_id
1 'polypeptide(L)'
;VTLEQALATVRSFVQPLGVEADAIMAVRDFDRLRLINQAIEILIAPDERRREFLRLTAAVTRAYKALLPDERAAPYLRPVAVFHTLSDAVRARLGPVDISEISARIAELLDEKLEGVAILTPIVEGDTAEGRVDLSGIDFDKLADLFAASPKVTAERLREEAEEKARKLTESNPTRQHLVERLEKLVADYNAGSVDTEQFFEALKAFIRDMDFEERRAAREELSEDELAIFDLLIKPE
;
A
#
# COMPACT_ATOMS: atom_id res chain seq x y z
N VAL A 1 22.23 9.41 13.51
CA VAL A 1 21.20 8.78 14.37
C VAL A 1 21.74 7.41 14.75
N THR A 2 21.86 7.12 16.04
CA THR A 2 22.29 5.76 16.46
C THR A 2 21.16 4.76 16.23
N LEU A 3 21.48 3.46 16.17
CA LEU A 3 20.46 2.43 16.00
C LEU A 3 19.44 2.44 17.15
N GLU A 4 19.89 2.65 18.38
CA GLU A 4 19.01 2.75 19.57
C GLU A 4 18.04 3.92 19.43
N GLN A 5 18.52 5.08 18.99
CA GLN A 5 17.67 6.25 18.73
C GLN A 5 16.66 5.98 17.62
N ALA A 6 17.07 5.34 16.54
CA ALA A 6 16.17 4.99 15.43
C ALA A 6 15.06 4.01 15.90
N LEU A 7 15.44 2.97 16.66
CA LEU A 7 14.50 2.00 17.23
C LEU A 7 13.54 2.65 18.24
N ALA A 8 14.05 3.52 19.12
CA ALA A 8 13.21 4.25 20.07
C ALA A 8 12.22 5.18 19.35
N THR A 9 12.66 5.84 18.28
CA THR A 9 11.81 6.74 17.48
C THR A 9 10.67 5.97 16.81
N VAL A 10 10.97 4.88 16.10
CA VAL A 10 9.92 4.09 15.43
C VAL A 10 8.96 3.46 16.44
N ARG A 11 9.45 2.98 17.60
CA ARG A 11 8.61 2.47 18.69
C ARG A 11 7.65 3.53 19.21
N SER A 12 8.18 4.72 19.50
CA SER A 12 7.38 5.85 20.01
C SER A 12 6.34 6.33 19.01
N PHE A 13 6.58 6.14 17.71
CA PHE A 13 5.61 6.44 16.66
C PHE A 13 4.48 5.41 16.58
N VAL A 14 4.79 4.10 16.66
CA VAL A 14 3.79 3.05 16.43
C VAL A 14 2.99 2.66 17.69
N GLN A 15 3.56 2.84 18.89
CA GLN A 15 2.92 2.44 20.15
C GLN A 15 1.61 3.19 20.43
N PRO A 16 1.50 4.52 20.26
CA PRO A 16 0.24 5.24 20.45
C PRO A 16 -0.86 4.81 19.45
N LEU A 17 -0.48 4.17 18.34
CA LEU A 17 -1.39 3.65 17.33
C LEU A 17 -1.91 2.24 17.67
N GLY A 18 -1.41 1.63 18.75
CA GLY A 18 -1.78 0.27 19.18
C GLY A 18 -0.94 -0.85 18.53
N VAL A 19 0.18 -0.52 17.89
CA VAL A 19 1.09 -1.50 17.28
C VAL A 19 2.20 -1.87 18.27
N GLU A 20 2.05 -3.02 18.90
CA GLU A 20 2.98 -3.52 19.92
C GLU A 20 4.05 -4.44 19.32
N ALA A 21 5.18 -3.85 18.90
CA ALA A 21 6.28 -4.58 18.28
C ALA A 21 6.85 -5.70 19.18
N ASP A 22 6.87 -5.50 20.49
CA ASP A 22 7.33 -6.51 21.44
C ASP A 22 6.35 -7.69 21.54
N ALA A 23 5.04 -7.44 21.41
CA ALA A 23 4.05 -8.52 21.37
C ALA A 23 4.24 -9.38 20.12
N ILE A 24 4.53 -8.77 18.95
CA ILE A 24 4.83 -9.49 17.70
C ILE A 24 6.05 -10.40 17.87
N MET A 25 7.09 -9.96 18.59
CA MET A 25 8.27 -10.78 18.87
C MET A 25 8.02 -11.92 19.87
N ALA A 26 7.04 -11.75 20.76
CA ALA A 26 6.77 -12.68 21.85
C ALA A 26 5.91 -13.89 21.41
N VAL A 27 5.09 -13.73 20.37
CA VAL A 27 4.22 -14.79 19.84
C VAL A 27 4.80 -15.43 18.57
N ARG A 28 4.26 -16.58 18.15
CA ARG A 28 4.67 -17.31 16.93
C ARG A 28 3.45 -17.65 16.06
N ASP A 29 3.71 -18.19 14.88
CA ASP A 29 2.72 -18.82 14.01
C ASP A 29 1.50 -17.91 13.74
N PHE A 30 0.28 -18.46 13.86
CA PHE A 30 -0.97 -17.75 13.60
C PHE A 30 -1.16 -16.50 14.45
N ASP A 31 -0.72 -16.49 15.71
CA ASP A 31 -0.85 -15.32 16.58
C ASP A 31 0.03 -14.17 16.11
N ARG A 32 1.25 -14.49 15.63
CA ARG A 32 2.14 -13.48 15.05
C ARG A 32 1.55 -12.92 13.76
N LEU A 33 1.07 -13.79 12.88
CA LEU A 33 0.42 -13.39 11.64
C LEU A 33 -0.76 -12.45 11.90
N ARG A 34 -1.59 -12.77 12.90
CA ARG A 34 -2.71 -11.93 13.32
C ARG A 34 -2.25 -10.54 13.74
N LEU A 35 -1.24 -10.44 14.60
CA LEU A 35 -0.69 -9.15 15.05
C LEU A 35 -0.06 -8.34 13.92
N ILE A 36 0.63 -9.01 12.98
CA ILE A 36 1.18 -8.37 11.78
C ILE A 36 0.07 -7.77 10.94
N ASN A 37 -1.00 -8.53 10.65
CA ASN A 37 -2.12 -8.04 9.86
C ASN A 37 -2.84 -6.85 10.53
N GLN A 38 -3.01 -6.89 11.85
CA GLN A 38 -3.54 -5.76 12.62
C GLN A 38 -2.64 -4.52 12.51
N ALA A 39 -1.33 -4.70 12.61
CA ALA A 39 -0.37 -3.61 12.47
C ALA A 39 -0.40 -2.99 11.06
N ILE A 40 -0.47 -3.81 10.02
CA ILE A 40 -0.58 -3.35 8.63
C ILE A 40 -1.83 -2.50 8.43
N GLU A 41 -2.99 -2.99 8.86
CA GLU A 41 -4.27 -2.27 8.74
C GLU A 41 -4.22 -0.88 9.40
N ILE A 42 -3.47 -0.75 10.51
CA ILE A 42 -3.26 0.53 11.19
C ILE A 42 -2.28 1.44 10.43
N LEU A 43 -1.20 0.87 9.89
CA LEU A 43 -0.06 1.61 9.33
C LEU A 43 -0.23 2.00 7.87
N ILE A 44 -1.13 1.33 7.13
CA ILE A 44 -1.30 1.56 5.70
C ILE A 44 -2.00 2.89 5.39
N ALA A 45 -2.81 3.42 6.30
CA ALA A 45 -3.52 4.68 6.11
C ALA A 45 -3.66 5.48 7.44
N PRO A 46 -3.70 6.82 7.40
CA PRO A 46 -3.62 7.68 6.21
C PRO A 46 -2.20 7.74 5.60
N ASP A 47 -2.06 8.33 4.41
CA ASP A 47 -0.80 8.37 3.65
C ASP A 47 0.38 8.92 4.47
N GLU A 48 0.15 9.97 5.24
CA GLU A 48 1.21 10.60 6.05
C GLU A 48 1.74 9.63 7.11
N ARG A 49 0.85 8.85 7.74
CA ARG A 49 1.23 7.81 8.70
C ARG A 49 2.07 6.73 8.03
N ARG A 50 1.62 6.26 6.86
CA ARG A 50 2.34 5.26 6.08
C ARG A 50 3.73 5.74 5.69
N ARG A 51 3.82 6.95 5.13
CA ARG A 51 5.10 7.58 4.72
C ARG A 51 6.06 7.73 5.89
N GLU A 52 5.58 8.24 7.02
CA GLU A 52 6.42 8.42 8.20
C GLU A 52 6.91 7.07 8.75
N PHE A 53 6.03 6.07 8.84
CA PHE A 53 6.41 4.71 9.22
C PHE A 53 7.52 4.14 8.32
N LEU A 54 7.35 4.21 7.00
CA LEU A 54 8.34 3.71 6.03
C LEU A 54 9.66 4.48 6.11
N ARG A 55 9.62 5.79 6.38
CA ARG A 55 10.81 6.61 6.57
C ARG A 55 11.59 6.22 7.83
N LEU A 56 10.89 6.02 8.95
CA LEU A 56 11.47 5.63 10.24
C LEU A 56 12.08 4.22 10.18
N THR A 57 11.36 3.26 9.60
CA THR A 57 11.87 1.89 9.41
C THR A 57 13.08 1.85 8.48
N ALA A 58 13.11 2.66 7.41
CA ALA A 58 14.30 2.80 6.56
C ALA A 58 15.50 3.37 7.34
N ALA A 59 15.29 4.29 8.27
CA ALA A 59 16.36 4.80 9.14
C ALA A 59 16.90 3.72 10.09
N VAL A 60 16.03 2.88 10.67
CA VAL A 60 16.43 1.72 11.47
C VAL A 60 17.28 0.76 10.65
N THR A 61 16.83 0.38 9.44
CA THR A 61 17.57 -0.52 8.55
C THR A 61 18.94 0.03 8.19
N ARG A 62 19.05 1.33 7.85
CA ARG A 62 20.34 1.97 7.56
C ARG A 62 21.28 1.97 8.77
N ALA A 63 20.77 2.29 9.96
CA ALA A 63 21.57 2.32 11.18
C ALA A 63 22.06 0.92 11.58
N TYR A 64 21.23 -0.12 11.40
CA TYR A 64 21.62 -1.50 11.66
C TYR A 64 22.70 -1.98 10.69
N LYS A 65 22.54 -1.70 9.39
CA LYS A 65 23.55 -2.04 8.37
C LYS A 65 24.89 -1.39 8.64
N ALA A 66 24.92 -0.15 9.12
CA ALA A 66 26.15 0.56 9.47
C ALA A 66 26.90 -0.05 10.67
N LEU A 67 26.21 -0.86 11.49
CA LEU A 67 26.81 -1.56 12.62
C LEU A 67 27.37 -2.93 12.21
N LEU A 68 26.91 -3.53 11.11
CA LEU A 68 27.43 -4.82 10.65
C LEU A 68 28.83 -4.68 10.05
N PRO A 69 29.75 -5.64 10.29
CA PRO A 69 29.53 -6.96 10.89
C PRO A 69 29.79 -7.05 12.41
N ASP A 70 29.75 -5.93 13.15
CA ASP A 70 30.09 -5.88 14.57
C ASP A 70 29.16 -6.74 15.46
N GLU A 71 29.72 -7.51 16.39
CA GLU A 71 28.97 -8.36 17.33
C GLU A 71 27.99 -7.57 18.20
N ARG A 72 28.26 -6.27 18.42
CA ARG A 72 27.34 -5.34 19.11
C ARG A 72 25.99 -5.20 18.41
N ALA A 73 25.85 -5.64 17.16
CA ALA A 73 24.59 -5.68 16.43
C ALA A 73 23.66 -6.81 16.90
N ALA A 74 24.20 -7.91 17.47
CA ALA A 74 23.42 -9.10 17.77
C ALA A 74 22.16 -8.87 18.64
N PRO A 75 22.19 -8.03 19.70
CA PRO A 75 21.00 -7.74 20.51
C PRO A 75 19.87 -7.04 19.73
N TYR A 76 20.20 -6.36 18.64
CA TYR A 76 19.25 -5.57 17.85
C TYR A 76 18.59 -6.34 16.71
N LEU A 77 19.02 -7.58 16.44
CA LEU A 77 18.50 -8.39 15.34
C LEU A 77 16.98 -8.50 15.37
N ARG A 78 16.42 -8.90 16.51
CA ARG A 78 14.97 -9.14 16.68
C ARG A 78 14.12 -7.88 16.46
N PRO A 79 14.38 -6.75 17.15
CA PRO A 79 13.58 -5.54 16.94
C PRO A 79 13.72 -4.99 15.52
N VAL A 80 14.92 -5.06 14.92
CA VAL A 80 15.12 -4.64 13.53
C VAL A 80 14.34 -5.53 12.57
N ALA A 81 14.36 -6.84 12.77
CA ALA A 81 13.62 -7.80 11.95
C ALA A 81 12.12 -7.52 11.93
N VAL A 82 11.50 -7.25 13.09
CA VAL A 82 10.07 -6.93 13.16
C VAL A 82 9.73 -5.67 12.37
N PHE A 83 10.45 -4.58 12.60
CA PHE A 83 10.17 -3.32 11.89
C PHE A 83 10.42 -3.43 10.39
N HIS A 84 11.45 -4.18 9.99
CA HIS A 84 11.71 -4.47 8.59
C HIS A 84 10.55 -5.26 7.97
N THR A 85 10.16 -6.37 8.59
CA THR A 85 9.05 -7.21 8.11
C THR A 85 7.75 -6.42 8.02
N LEU A 86 7.41 -5.60 9.02
CA LEU A 86 6.23 -4.74 8.96
C LEU A 86 6.31 -3.75 7.78
N SER A 87 7.49 -3.18 7.52
CA SER A 87 7.66 -2.28 6.37
C SER A 87 7.50 -2.99 5.03
N ASP A 88 8.03 -4.21 4.90
CA ASP A 88 7.88 -5.03 3.70
C ASP A 88 6.41 -5.43 3.51
N ALA A 89 5.75 -5.80 4.60
CA ALA A 89 4.35 -6.21 4.60
C ALA A 89 3.42 -5.06 4.21
N VAL A 90 3.67 -3.84 4.71
CA VAL A 90 2.92 -2.64 4.31
C VAL A 90 3.12 -2.34 2.83
N ARG A 91 4.34 -2.46 2.29
CA ARG A 91 4.61 -2.28 0.85
C ARG A 91 3.94 -3.35 0.00
N ALA A 92 4.02 -4.61 0.40
CA ALA A 92 3.45 -5.73 -0.35
C ALA A 92 1.92 -5.66 -0.48
N ARG A 93 1.25 -4.95 0.43
CA ARG A 93 -0.21 -4.77 0.42
C ARG A 93 -0.68 -3.66 -0.54
N LEU A 94 0.27 -2.91 -1.09
CA LEU A 94 0.12 -1.81 -2.06
C LEU A 94 0.72 -2.18 -3.43
N GLY A 95 0.84 -3.49 -3.69
CA GLY A 95 1.38 -4.03 -4.93
C GLY A 95 0.34 -4.89 -5.66
N PRO A 96 0.55 -5.18 -6.96
CA PRO A 96 -0.43 -5.85 -7.82
C PRO A 96 -0.63 -7.36 -7.55
N VAL A 97 -0.08 -7.91 -6.46
CA VAL A 97 0.01 -9.37 -6.25
C VAL A 97 -1.08 -9.87 -5.29
N ASP A 98 -1.64 -11.03 -5.60
CA ASP A 98 -2.59 -11.75 -4.74
C ASP A 98 -1.93 -12.19 -3.41
N ILE A 99 -2.53 -11.81 -2.28
CA ILE A 99 -1.85 -11.66 -0.97
C ILE A 99 -2.23 -12.72 0.07
N SER A 100 -3.16 -13.63 -0.25
CA SER A 100 -3.42 -14.79 0.61
C SER A 100 -2.18 -15.67 0.78
N GLU A 101 -1.32 -15.75 -0.25
CA GLU A 101 -0.06 -16.52 -0.18
C GLU A 101 1.08 -15.73 0.47
N ILE A 102 1.13 -14.40 0.29
CA ILE A 102 2.21 -13.55 0.80
C ILE A 102 2.15 -13.39 2.33
N SER A 103 0.95 -13.42 2.92
CA SER A 103 0.77 -13.19 4.36
C SER A 103 1.43 -14.27 5.23
N ALA A 104 1.24 -15.55 4.87
CA ALA A 104 1.93 -16.67 5.52
C ALA A 104 3.45 -16.57 5.32
N ARG A 105 3.87 -16.22 4.10
CA ARG A 105 5.29 -16.03 3.77
C ARG A 105 5.95 -14.92 4.59
N ILE A 106 5.26 -13.81 4.86
CA ILE A 106 5.75 -12.71 5.71
C ILE A 106 6.00 -13.18 7.15
N ALA A 107 5.09 -13.97 7.72
CA ALA A 107 5.24 -14.51 9.07
C ALA A 107 6.41 -15.51 9.15
N GLU A 108 6.51 -16.43 8.18
CA GLU A 108 7.64 -17.36 8.05
C GLU A 108 8.97 -16.62 7.93
N LEU A 109 9.05 -15.61 7.07
CA LEU A 109 10.26 -14.80 6.89
C LEU A 109 10.66 -14.08 8.19
N LEU A 110 9.71 -13.69 9.03
CA LEU A 110 10.03 -13.13 10.34
C LEU A 110 10.52 -14.21 11.30
N ASP A 111 9.91 -15.39 11.33
CA ASP A 111 10.39 -16.51 12.14
C ASP A 111 11.83 -16.90 11.78
N GLU A 112 12.16 -17.04 10.49
CA GLU A 112 13.52 -17.29 10.01
C GLU A 112 14.51 -16.22 10.49
N LYS A 113 14.15 -14.94 10.38
CA LYS A 113 14.97 -13.80 10.83
C LYS A 113 15.17 -13.78 12.35
N LEU A 114 14.17 -14.21 13.13
CA LEU A 114 14.24 -14.24 14.59
C LEU A 114 15.04 -15.43 15.13
N GLU A 115 15.16 -16.52 14.36
CA GLU A 115 15.94 -17.71 14.71
C GLU A 115 17.44 -17.61 14.37
N GLY A 116 17.89 -16.44 13.89
CA GLY A 116 19.31 -16.15 13.63
C GLY A 116 19.78 -16.56 12.23
N VAL A 117 18.87 -17.01 11.37
CA VAL A 117 19.14 -17.32 9.96
C VAL A 117 19.03 -16.02 9.16
N ALA A 118 20.12 -15.23 9.19
CA ALA A 118 20.47 -14.17 8.25
C ALA A 118 19.41 -13.07 7.91
N ILE A 119 19.66 -11.84 8.38
CA ILE A 119 19.32 -10.61 7.61
C ILE A 119 20.47 -10.28 6.63
N LEU A 120 21.12 -11.31 6.06
CA LEU A 120 22.28 -11.15 5.16
C LEU A 120 21.88 -11.23 3.68
N THR A 121 20.61 -11.47 3.35
CA THR A 121 20.17 -11.35 1.97
C THR A 121 20.25 -9.89 1.57
N PRO A 122 20.92 -9.54 0.44
CA PRO A 122 20.80 -8.21 -0.13
C PRO A 122 19.32 -7.93 -0.28
N ILE A 123 18.86 -6.87 0.40
CA ILE A 123 17.56 -6.28 0.12
C ILE A 123 17.61 -5.96 -1.36
N VAL A 124 16.85 -6.68 -2.16
CA VAL A 124 16.76 -6.45 -3.61
C VAL A 124 16.35 -4.99 -3.78
N GLU A 125 17.26 -4.15 -4.24
CA GLU A 125 16.90 -2.88 -4.88
C GLU A 125 16.32 -3.27 -6.24
N GLY A 126 15.00 -3.18 -6.36
CA GLY A 126 14.28 -3.61 -7.55
C GLY A 126 12.78 -3.52 -7.34
N ASP A 127 12.27 -2.28 -7.32
CA ASP A 127 10.87 -1.99 -7.59
C ASP A 127 10.59 -2.35 -9.05
N THR A 128 10.24 -3.61 -9.32
CA THR A 128 9.57 -3.95 -10.57
C THR A 128 8.42 -4.88 -10.23
N ALA A 129 7.30 -4.27 -9.86
CA ALA A 129 6.01 -4.91 -9.83
C ALA A 129 5.53 -5.14 -11.28
N GLU A 130 6.09 -6.14 -11.95
CA GLU A 130 5.53 -6.65 -13.21
C GLU A 130 4.45 -7.69 -12.87
N GLY A 131 3.21 -7.21 -12.84
CA GLY A 131 2.02 -8.03 -12.67
C GLY A 131 0.81 -7.27 -13.17
N ARG A 132 0.61 -7.28 -14.49
CA ARG A 132 -0.56 -6.65 -15.12
C ARG A 132 -1.82 -7.37 -14.63
N VAL A 133 -2.65 -6.71 -13.83
CA VAL A 133 -4.03 -7.16 -13.61
C VAL A 133 -4.86 -6.67 -14.80
N ASP A 134 -5.45 -7.62 -15.52
CA ASP A 134 -6.47 -7.36 -16.52
C ASP A 134 -7.75 -6.88 -15.80
N LEU A 135 -8.11 -5.62 -16.02
CA LEU A 135 -9.16 -4.89 -15.29
C LEU A 135 -10.56 -5.11 -15.88
N SER A 136 -10.81 -6.22 -16.56
CA SER A 136 -12.13 -6.53 -17.12
C SER A 136 -13.13 -7.18 -16.15
N GLY A 137 -12.80 -7.31 -14.85
CA GLY A 137 -13.69 -7.98 -13.89
C GLY A 137 -13.42 -7.71 -12.41
N ILE A 138 -13.54 -6.46 -11.96
CA ILE A 138 -13.58 -6.17 -10.51
C ILE A 138 -14.82 -6.87 -9.91
N ASP A 139 -14.57 -7.88 -9.09
CA ASP A 139 -15.59 -8.62 -8.35
C ASP A 139 -15.96 -7.83 -7.09
N PHE A 140 -16.94 -6.93 -7.22
CA PHE A 140 -17.38 -6.05 -6.13
C PHE A 140 -17.92 -6.83 -4.92
N ASP A 141 -18.41 -8.05 -5.11
CA ASP A 141 -18.89 -8.89 -4.02
C ASP A 141 -17.70 -9.41 -3.20
N LYS A 142 -16.64 -9.90 -3.85
CA LYS A 142 -15.39 -10.26 -3.16
C LYS A 142 -14.71 -9.06 -2.50
N LEU A 143 -14.76 -7.88 -3.12
CA LEU A 143 -14.22 -6.65 -2.51
C LEU A 143 -14.97 -6.28 -1.23
N ALA A 144 -16.29 -6.49 -1.17
CA ALA A 144 -17.05 -6.25 0.05
C ALA A 144 -16.64 -7.19 1.19
N ASP A 145 -16.41 -8.47 0.89
CA ASP A 145 -15.91 -9.45 1.88
C ASP A 145 -14.51 -9.09 2.39
N LEU A 146 -13.61 -8.67 1.48
CA LEU A 146 -12.26 -8.21 1.85
C LEU A 146 -12.29 -6.93 2.67
N PHE A 147 -13.20 -6.01 2.33
CA PHE A 147 -13.38 -4.76 3.07
C PHE A 147 -13.84 -5.03 4.50
N ALA A 148 -14.74 -5.97 4.71
CA ALA A 148 -15.18 -6.36 6.06
C ALA A 148 -14.03 -6.89 6.94
N ALA A 149 -13.05 -7.57 6.32
CA ALA A 149 -11.89 -8.12 7.04
C ALA A 149 -10.75 -7.10 7.23
N SER A 150 -10.51 -6.24 6.25
CA SER A 150 -9.41 -5.27 6.23
C SER A 150 -9.80 -3.99 5.47
N PRO A 151 -10.56 -3.08 6.11
CA PRO A 151 -11.15 -1.92 5.45
C PRO A 151 -10.15 -1.01 4.75
N LYS A 152 -9.09 -0.61 5.46
CA LYS A 152 -8.09 0.36 4.97
C LYS A 152 -7.19 -0.26 3.92
N VAL A 153 -6.76 -1.50 4.13
CA VAL A 153 -6.01 -2.23 3.09
C VAL A 153 -6.84 -2.33 1.81
N THR A 154 -8.12 -2.71 1.93
CA THR A 154 -8.99 -2.86 0.76
C THR A 154 -9.26 -1.51 0.08
N ALA A 155 -9.48 -0.45 0.85
CA ALA A 155 -9.67 0.89 0.30
C ALA A 155 -8.42 1.43 -0.41
N GLU A 156 -7.22 1.24 0.16
CA GLU A 156 -5.97 1.67 -0.49
C GLU A 156 -5.68 0.88 -1.77
N ARG A 157 -6.00 -0.42 -1.81
CA ARG A 157 -5.89 -1.21 -3.04
C ARG A 157 -6.84 -0.73 -4.13
N LEU A 158 -8.11 -0.51 -3.77
CA LEU A 158 -9.10 0.00 -4.71
C LEU A 158 -8.71 1.39 -5.24
N ARG A 159 -8.08 2.21 -4.39
CA ARG A 159 -7.50 3.49 -4.78
C ARG A 159 -6.38 3.32 -5.81
N GLU A 160 -5.42 2.42 -5.60
CA GLU A 160 -4.33 2.17 -6.56
C GLU A 160 -4.87 1.72 -7.92
N GLU A 161 -5.86 0.83 -7.92
CA GLU A 161 -6.55 0.40 -9.14
C GLU A 161 -7.25 1.58 -9.84
N ALA A 162 -7.91 2.45 -9.07
CA ALA A 162 -8.54 3.67 -9.59
C ALA A 162 -7.51 4.66 -10.16
N GLU A 163 -6.35 4.83 -9.51
CA GLU A 163 -5.24 5.67 -9.97
C GLU A 163 -4.68 5.16 -11.30
N GLU A 164 -4.44 3.85 -11.40
CA GLU A 164 -3.95 3.23 -12.63
C GLU A 164 -4.95 3.39 -13.78
N LYS A 165 -6.24 3.16 -13.52
CA LYS A 165 -7.29 3.30 -14.53
C LYS A 165 -7.46 4.74 -14.99
N ALA A 166 -7.51 5.70 -14.06
CA ALA A 166 -7.61 7.12 -14.39
C ALA A 166 -6.42 7.57 -15.24
N ARG A 167 -5.20 7.13 -14.91
CA ARG A 167 -4.00 7.40 -15.71
C ARG A 167 -4.11 6.85 -17.13
N LYS A 168 -4.49 5.58 -17.30
CA LYS A 168 -4.65 4.97 -18.64
C LYS A 168 -5.67 5.71 -19.50
N LEU A 169 -6.80 6.11 -18.91
CA LEU A 169 -7.83 6.89 -19.61
C LEU A 169 -7.31 8.26 -20.04
N THR A 170 -6.59 8.95 -19.17
CA THR A 170 -5.98 10.26 -19.49
C THR A 170 -4.87 10.16 -20.53
N GLU A 171 -4.06 9.11 -20.51
CA GLU A 171 -3.04 8.85 -21.53
C GLU A 171 -3.66 8.67 -22.93
N SER A 172 -4.83 8.04 -23.01
CA SER A 172 -5.57 7.88 -24.28
C SER A 172 -6.32 9.14 -24.73
N ASN A 173 -6.78 9.98 -23.80
CA ASN A 173 -7.48 11.23 -24.11
C ASN A 173 -7.16 12.28 -23.02
N PRO A 174 -6.31 13.28 -23.31
CA PRO A 174 -5.89 14.29 -22.33
C PRO A 174 -7.04 15.11 -21.72
N THR A 175 -8.19 15.22 -22.38
CA THR A 175 -9.37 15.93 -21.84
C THR A 175 -9.99 15.23 -20.62
N ARG A 176 -9.58 13.98 -20.37
CA ARG A 176 -9.97 13.19 -19.18
C ARG A 176 -9.16 13.53 -17.92
N GLN A 177 -8.28 14.53 -17.96
CA GLN A 177 -7.49 15.00 -16.79
C GLN A 177 -8.34 15.25 -15.54
N HIS A 178 -9.59 15.71 -15.69
CA HIS A 178 -10.53 15.93 -14.60
C HIS A 178 -10.82 14.66 -13.76
N LEU A 179 -10.65 13.44 -14.32
CA LEU A 179 -10.77 12.19 -13.57
C LEU A 179 -9.66 12.07 -12.53
N VAL A 180 -8.42 12.42 -12.90
CA VAL A 180 -7.26 12.42 -12.00
C VAL A 180 -7.49 13.42 -10.86
N GLU A 181 -7.92 14.64 -11.18
CA GLU A 181 -8.21 15.69 -10.19
C GLU A 181 -9.33 15.28 -9.21
N ARG A 182 -10.39 14.62 -9.70
CA ARG A 182 -11.46 14.09 -8.85
C ARG A 182 -10.93 13.03 -7.88
N LEU A 183 -10.08 12.12 -8.35
CA LEU A 183 -9.49 11.09 -7.51
C LEU A 183 -8.55 11.69 -6.46
N GLU A 184 -7.69 12.63 -6.86
CA GLU A 184 -6.82 13.37 -5.94
C GLU A 184 -7.60 14.05 -4.83
N LYS A 185 -8.76 14.65 -5.15
CA LYS A 185 -9.65 15.24 -4.15
C LYS A 185 -10.21 14.20 -3.18
N LEU A 186 -10.70 13.06 -3.66
CA LEU A 186 -11.20 11.98 -2.80
C LEU A 186 -10.11 11.50 -1.83
N VAL A 187 -8.89 11.32 -2.33
CA VAL A 187 -7.72 10.92 -1.54
C VAL A 187 -7.36 12.00 -0.51
N ALA A 188 -7.40 13.27 -0.90
CA ALA A 188 -7.10 14.39 -0.01
C ALA A 188 -8.12 14.48 1.14
N ASP A 189 -9.41 14.33 0.85
CA ASP A 189 -10.47 14.34 1.85
C ASP A 189 -10.32 13.17 2.85
N TYR A 190 -9.98 11.98 2.37
CA TYR A 190 -9.71 10.82 3.23
C TYR A 190 -8.47 11.01 4.10
N ASN A 191 -7.36 11.47 3.52
CA ASN A 191 -6.11 11.71 4.24
C ASN A 191 -6.23 12.83 5.28
N ALA A 192 -7.09 13.82 5.03
CA ALA A 192 -7.43 14.87 5.99
C ALA A 192 -8.31 14.37 7.14
N GLY A 193 -8.87 13.16 7.03
CA GLY A 193 -9.84 12.61 7.97
C GLY A 193 -11.23 13.24 7.85
N SER A 194 -11.52 13.92 6.73
CA SER A 194 -12.82 14.53 6.45
C SER A 194 -13.90 13.49 6.14
N VAL A 195 -13.49 12.34 5.60
CA VAL A 195 -14.33 11.17 5.36
C VAL A 195 -13.69 9.95 6.02
N ASP A 196 -14.52 9.02 6.48
CA ASP A 196 -14.03 7.75 7.01
C ASP A 196 -13.70 6.74 5.88
N THR A 197 -13.10 5.60 6.25
CA THR A 197 -12.68 4.57 5.29
C THR A 197 -13.86 3.95 4.53
N GLU A 198 -15.05 3.87 5.13
CA GLU A 198 -16.25 3.31 4.48
C GLU A 198 -16.78 4.27 3.41
N GLN A 199 -16.91 5.55 3.75
CA GLN A 199 -17.29 6.60 2.80
C GLN A 199 -16.28 6.72 1.65
N PHE A 200 -14.98 6.65 1.96
CA PHE A 200 -13.93 6.67 0.95
C PHE A 200 -14.04 5.46 0.01
N PHE A 201 -14.26 4.26 0.54
CA PHE A 201 -14.44 3.04 -0.26
C PHE A 201 -15.66 3.12 -1.18
N GLU A 202 -16.82 3.57 -0.68
CA GLU A 202 -18.01 3.77 -1.52
C GLU A 202 -17.77 4.81 -2.63
N ALA A 203 -17.07 5.91 -2.30
CA ALA A 203 -16.73 6.94 -3.27
C ALA A 203 -15.81 6.40 -4.38
N LEU A 204 -14.81 5.56 -4.03
CA LEU A 204 -13.94 4.90 -5.00
C LEU A 204 -14.73 3.95 -5.92
N LYS A 205 -15.65 3.15 -5.36
CA LYS A 205 -16.50 2.27 -6.18
C LYS A 205 -17.36 3.06 -7.17
N ALA A 206 -17.95 4.16 -6.73
CA ALA A 206 -18.73 5.04 -7.60
C ALA A 206 -17.84 5.65 -8.69
N PHE A 207 -16.65 6.13 -8.33
CA PHE A 207 -15.70 6.71 -9.26
C PHE A 207 -15.23 5.71 -10.33
N ILE A 208 -14.96 4.46 -9.98
CA ILE A 208 -14.61 3.40 -10.94
C ILE A 208 -15.75 3.14 -11.93
N ARG A 209 -17.01 3.10 -11.44
CA ARG A 209 -18.18 2.95 -12.33
C ARG A 209 -18.34 4.12 -13.30
N ASP A 210 -18.07 5.34 -12.85
CA ASP A 210 -18.05 6.52 -13.73
C ASP A 210 -16.98 6.38 -14.82
N MET A 211 -15.78 5.89 -14.45
CA MET A 211 -14.70 5.63 -15.41
C MET A 211 -15.03 4.53 -16.40
N ASP A 212 -15.70 3.45 -15.99
CA ASP A 212 -16.18 2.39 -16.91
C ASP A 212 -17.15 2.95 -17.97
N PHE A 213 -17.99 3.91 -17.58
CA PHE A 213 -18.88 4.59 -18.51
C PHE A 213 -18.09 5.47 -19.48
N GLU A 214 -17.10 6.22 -18.99
CA GLU A 214 -16.26 7.09 -19.80
C GLU A 214 -15.39 6.31 -20.79
N GLU A 215 -14.81 5.19 -20.37
CA GLU A 215 -14.02 4.29 -21.21
C GLU A 215 -14.80 3.76 -22.42
N ARG A 216 -16.12 3.58 -22.28
CA ARG A 216 -16.99 3.11 -23.37
C ARG A 216 -17.54 4.25 -24.23
N ARG A 217 -17.15 5.50 -23.98
CA ARG A 217 -17.68 6.67 -24.70
C ARG A 217 -17.32 6.63 -26.19
N ALA A 218 -16.07 6.35 -26.56
CA ALA A 218 -15.66 6.33 -27.96
C ALA A 218 -16.49 5.30 -28.75
N ALA A 219 -16.63 4.09 -28.22
CA ALA A 219 -17.44 3.04 -28.83
C ALA A 219 -18.93 3.44 -28.98
N ARG A 220 -19.51 4.17 -28.01
CA ARG A 220 -20.90 4.65 -28.08
C ARG A 220 -21.10 5.79 -29.06
N GLU A 221 -20.07 6.61 -29.27
CA GLU A 221 -20.07 7.69 -30.25
C GLU A 221 -19.64 7.21 -31.64
N GLU A 222 -19.41 5.89 -31.82
CA GLU A 222 -18.92 5.28 -33.06
C GLU A 222 -17.58 5.89 -33.54
N LEU A 223 -16.75 6.30 -32.59
CA LEU A 223 -15.42 6.88 -32.80
C LEU A 223 -14.33 5.94 -32.27
N SER A 224 -13.13 6.05 -32.82
CA SER A 224 -11.91 5.58 -32.15
C SER A 224 -11.54 6.50 -30.98
N GLU A 225 -10.72 6.02 -30.04
CA GLU A 225 -10.25 6.85 -28.92
C GLU A 225 -9.49 8.10 -29.41
N ASP A 226 -8.69 7.98 -30.46
CA ASP A 226 -7.96 9.11 -31.05
C ASP A 226 -8.92 10.15 -31.67
N GLU A 227 -9.97 9.70 -32.37
CA GLU A 227 -10.99 10.59 -32.95
C GLU A 227 -11.79 11.29 -31.86
N LEU A 228 -12.16 10.58 -30.79
CA LEU A 228 -12.85 11.17 -29.65
C LEU A 228 -11.98 12.22 -28.95
N ALA A 229 -10.68 11.95 -28.77
CA ALA A 229 -9.75 12.91 -28.17
C ALA A 229 -9.64 14.20 -28.99
N ILE A 230 -9.51 14.07 -30.32
CA ILE A 230 -9.49 15.24 -31.23
C ILE A 230 -10.82 15.99 -31.15
N PHE A 231 -11.95 15.28 -31.18
CA PHE A 231 -13.27 15.89 -31.07
C PHE A 231 -13.44 16.67 -29.76
N ASP A 232 -13.08 16.08 -28.63
CA ASP A 232 -13.19 16.72 -27.31
C ASP A 232 -12.32 17.98 -27.21
N LEU A 233 -11.09 17.94 -27.74
CA LEU A 233 -10.20 19.11 -27.79
C LEU A 233 -10.79 20.27 -28.61
N LEU A 234 -11.53 19.97 -29.67
CA LEU A 234 -12.16 20.98 -30.54
C LEU A 234 -13.42 21.59 -29.92
N ILE A 235 -14.17 20.81 -29.14
CA ILE A 235 -15.44 21.24 -28.54
C ILE A 235 -15.24 21.86 -27.15
N LYS A 236 -14.16 21.49 -26.45
CA LYS A 236 -13.77 22.02 -25.13
C LYS A 236 -12.30 22.45 -25.15
N PRO A 237 -11.93 23.52 -25.88
CA PRO A 237 -10.63 24.15 -25.68
C PRO A 237 -10.55 24.68 -24.24
N GLU A 238 -9.39 24.51 -23.60
CA GLU A 238 -9.10 24.88 -22.19
C GLU A 238 -9.66 26.24 -21.75
#